data_AF-A0A3P7E695-F1
#
_entry.id   AF-A0A3P7E695-F1
#
_cell.length_a   1.000
_cell.length_b   1.000
_cell.length_c   1.000
_cell.angle_alpha   90.00
_cell.angle_beta   90.00
_cell.angle_gamma   90.00
#
_symmetry.space_group_name_H-M   'P 1'
#
loop_
_entity.id
_entity.type
_entity.pdbx_description
1 polymer ?
#
loop_
_entity_poly.entity_id
_entity_poly.type
_entity_poly.pdbx_seq_one_letter_code
_entity_poly.pdbx_strand_id
1 'polypeptide(L)' 'MLLEHVFTLCDRDPTIGNIYLHVQINNESALDFYKRFGFEVVGVAEKYYKRIEPDSAYVLVKKIDREVRENLP' A
#
# COMPACT_ATOMS: atom_id res chain seq x y z
N MET A 1 -8.84 -3.08 12.66
CA MET A 1 -7.71 -3.66 11.89
C MET A 1 -6.58 -2.64 11.76
N LEU A 2 -5.32 -3.05 11.57
CA LEU A 2 -4.21 -2.09 11.40
C LEU A 2 -4.44 -1.14 10.20
N LEU A 3 -4.91 -1.67 9.06
CA LEU A 3 -5.16 -0.85 7.87
C LEU A 3 -6.22 0.23 8.10
N GLU A 4 -7.34 -0.10 8.75
CA GLU A 4 -8.38 0.88 9.11
C GLU A 4 -7.83 2.01 9.99
N HIS A 5 -6.94 1.66 10.93
CA HIS A 5 -6.28 2.66 11.78
C HIS A 5 -5.35 3.56 10.96
N VAL A 6 -4.56 2.99 10.04
CA VAL A 6 -3.70 3.77 9.14
C VAL A 6 -4.54 4.69 8.24
N PHE A 7 -5.66 4.22 7.70
CA PHE A 7 -6.54 5.07 6.88
C PHE A 7 -7.12 6.22 7.70
N THR A 8 -7.54 5.97 8.94
CA THR A 8 -7.98 7.03 9.87
C THR A 8 -6.88 8.08 10.11
N LEU A 9 -5.60 7.67 10.13
CA LEU A 9 -4.49 8.62 10.24
C LEU A 9 -4.30 9.44 8.95
N CYS A 10 -4.43 8.81 7.78
CA CYS A 10 -4.39 9.51 6.49
C CYS A 10 -5.54 10.51 6.33
N ASP A 11 -6.73 10.20 6.84
CA ASP A 11 -7.87 11.11 6.81
C ASP A 11 -7.64 12.35 7.69
N ARG A 12 -6.87 12.20 8.78
CA ARG A 12 -6.53 13.30 9.71
C ARG A 12 -5.37 14.15 9.22
N ASP A 13 -4.52 13.61 8.35
CA ASP A 13 -3.36 14.32 7.80
C ASP A 13 -3.46 14.43 6.27
N PRO A 14 -3.95 15.57 5.75
CA PRO A 14 -4.10 15.79 4.31
C PRO A 14 -2.76 15.88 3.56
N THR A 15 -1.62 15.83 4.23
CA THR A 15 -0.31 15.80 3.56
C THR A 15 0.09 14.38 3.14
N ILE A 16 -0.52 13.34 3.70
CA ILE A 16 -0.19 11.93 3.39
C ILE A 16 -0.83 11.50 2.08
N GLY A 17 -0.10 11.57 0.97
CA GLY A 17 -0.63 11.19 -0.35
C GLY A 17 -0.71 9.68 -0.63
N ASN A 18 0.13 8.88 0.02
CA ASN A 18 0.35 7.48 -0.34
C ASN A 18 0.68 6.62 0.88
N ILE A 19 0.26 5.36 0.86
CA ILE A 19 0.68 4.32 1.80
C ILE A 19 1.48 3.28 1.03
N TYR A 20 2.66 2.91 1.53
CA TYR A 20 3.51 1.89 0.93
C TYR A 20 3.67 0.67 1.83
N LEU A 21 3.76 -0.51 1.23
CA LEU A 21 4.10 -1.75 1.92
C LEU A 21 4.84 -2.72 0.99
N HIS A 22 5.40 -3.77 1.58
CA HIS A 22 6.12 -4.82 0.86
C HIS A 22 5.45 -6.17 1.08
N VAL A 23 5.28 -6.95 0.02
CA VAL A 23 4.75 -8.33 0.06
C VAL A 23 5.72 -9.25 -0.62
N GLN A 24 6.14 -10.33 0.05
CA GLN A 24 6.99 -11.35 -0.57
C GLN A 24 6.37 -11.87 -1.87
N ILE A 25 7.18 -12.03 -2.92
CA ILE A 25 6.66 -12.27 -4.28
C ILE A 25 5.81 -13.53 -4.43
N ASN A 26 6.02 -14.54 -3.57
CA ASN A 26 5.27 -15.80 -3.56
C ASN A 26 4.10 -15.80 -2.56
N ASN A 27 3.84 -14.69 -1.87
CA ASN A 27 2.73 -14.57 -0.93
C ASN A 27 1.49 -14.00 -1.61
N GLU A 28 0.88 -14.81 -2.47
CA GLU A 28 -0.33 -14.45 -3.24
C GLU A 28 -1.51 -14.08 -2.33
N SER A 29 -1.67 -14.78 -1.20
CA SER A 29 -2.73 -14.49 -0.22
C SER A 29 -2.65 -13.07 0.33
N ALA A 30 -1.45 -12.63 0.72
CA ALA A 30 -1.25 -11.25 1.18
C ALA A 30 -1.40 -10.24 0.03
N LEU A 31 -0.91 -10.57 -1.16
CA LEU A 31 -1.05 -9.72 -2.33
C LEU A 31 -2.54 -9.45 -2.65
N ASP A 32 -3.35 -10.49 -2.68
CA ASP A 32 -4.79 -10.39 -2.91
C ASP A 32 -5.50 -9.69 -1.76
N PHE A 33 -5.06 -9.89 -0.52
CA PHE A 33 -5.56 -9.15 0.64
C PHE A 33 -5.40 -7.64 0.46
N TYR A 34 -4.19 -7.16 0.16
CA TYR A 34 -3.95 -5.72 0.03
C TYR A 34 -4.58 -5.13 -1.24
N LYS A 35 -4.65 -5.87 -2.35
CA LYS A 35 -5.37 -5.43 -3.56
C LYS A 35 -6.83 -5.09 -3.28
N ARG A 36 -7.52 -5.85 -2.40
CA ARG A 36 -8.91 -5.54 -2.00
C ARG A 36 -9.04 -4.21 -1.26
N PHE A 37 -7.98 -3.69 -0.66
CA PHE A 37 -7.94 -2.37 -0.04
C PHE A 37 -7.46 -1.26 -0.99
N GLY A 38 -7.35 -1.56 -2.29
CA GLY A 38 -6.93 -0.59 -3.31
C GLY A 38 -5.42 -0.36 -3.38
N PHE A 39 -4.61 -1.30 -2.89
CA PHE A 39 -3.17 -1.28 -3.13
C PHE A 39 -2.84 -1.85 -4.51
N GLU A 40 -1.88 -1.24 -5.19
CA GLU A 40 -1.39 -1.64 -6.51
C GLU A 40 0.11 -1.93 -6.45
N VAL A 41 0.59 -2.92 -7.22
CA VAL A 41 2.02 -3.21 -7.33
C VAL A 41 2.67 -2.15 -8.22
N VAL A 42 3.72 -1.50 -7.71
CA VAL A 42 4.48 -0.46 -8.43
C VAL A 42 5.92 -0.85 -8.72
N GLY A 43 6.40 -1.97 -8.21
CA GLY A 43 7.74 -2.46 -8.48
C GLY A 43 8.09 -3.72 -7.69
N VAL A 44 9.32 -4.16 -7.84
CA VAL A 44 9.92 -5.29 -7.10
C VAL A 44 11.19 -4.79 -6.42
N ALA A 45 11.29 -5.05 -5.12
CA ALA A 45 12.50 -4.88 -4.34
C ALA A 45 13.22 -6.24 -4.24
N GLU A 46 14.31 -6.38 -4.99
CA GLU A 46 15.18 -7.56 -4.93
C GLU A 46 15.97 -7.58 -3.61
N LYS A 47 16.27 -8.77 -3.07
CA LYS A 47 17.05 -8.94 -1.83
C LYS A 47 16.48 -8.17 -0.62
N TYR A 48 15.16 -7.94 -0.60
CA TYR A 48 14.47 -7.24 0.48
C TYR A 48 14.54 -8.03 1.80
N TYR A 49 14.24 -9.33 1.75
CA TYR A 49 14.32 -10.22 2.90
C TYR A 49 15.69 -10.88 2.99
N LYS A 50 16.43 -10.62 4.08
CA LYS A 50 17.82 -11.10 4.23
C LYS A 50 17.98 -12.56 4.64
N ARG A 51 16.90 -13.23 5.06
CA ARG A 51 16.96 -14.51 5.78
C ARG A 51 15.94 -15.55 5.32
N ILE A 52 15.16 -15.25 4.28
CA ILE A 52 14.12 -16.15 3.76
C ILE A 52 14.10 -16.07 2.24
N GLU A 53 13.69 -17.17 1.60
CA GLU A 53 13.51 -17.25 0.16
C GLU A 53 12.02 -17.42 -0.20
N PRO A 54 11.56 -16.84 -1.32
CA PRO A 54 12.29 -15.91 -2.18
C PRO A 54 12.58 -14.58 -1.46
N ASP A 55 13.78 -14.04 -1.63
CA ASP A 55 14.22 -12.81 -0.95
C ASP A 55 13.52 -11.53 -1.41
N SER A 56 12.81 -11.60 -2.55
CA SER A 56 12.26 -10.45 -3.24
C SER A 56 10.85 -10.12 -2.76
N ALA A 57 10.49 -8.84 -2.80
CA ALA A 57 9.17 -8.36 -2.43
C ALA A 57 8.57 -7.45 -3.49
N TYR A 58 7.28 -7.58 -3.77
CA TYR A 58 6.53 -6.54 -4.44
C TYR A 58 6.44 -5.31 -3.56
N VAL A 59 6.68 -4.13 -4.14
CA VAL A 59 6.37 -2.84 -3.53
C VAL A 59 4.95 -2.48 -3.95
N LEU A 60 4.07 -2.29 -2.97
CA LEU A 60 2.69 -1.88 -3.21
C LEU A 60 2.46 -0.46 -2.73
N VAL A 61 1.59 0.27 -3.43
CA VAL A 61 1.12 1.60 -3.03
C VAL A 61 -0.40 1.66 -2.99
N LYS A 62 -0.97 2.33 -2.00
CA LYS A 62 -2.34 2.85 -2.06
C LYS A 62 -2.26 4.36 -2.13
N LYS A 63 -2.85 4.95 -3.18
CA LYS A 63 -3.06 6.40 -3.28
C LYS A 63 -4.25 6.79 -2.38
N ILE A 64 -4.11 7.90 -1.67
CA ILE A 64 -5.19 8.47 -0.86
C ILE A 64 -5.99 9.41 -1.75
N ASP A 65 -7.17 8.94 -2.16
CA ASP A 65 -8.08 9.73 -2.98
C ASP A 65 -8.60 10.89 -2.15
N ARG A 66 -8.24 12.10 -2.57
CA ARG A 66 -8.87 13.31 -2.08
C ARG A 66 -9.84 13.73 -3.16
N GLU A 67 -11.14 13.70 -2.86
CA GLU A 67 -12.07 14.48 -3.66
C GLU A 67 -11.61 15.92 -3.58
N VAL A 68 -11.00 16.38 -4.67
CA VAL A 68 -10.69 17.78 -4.86
C VAL A 68 -12.05 18.47 -4.98
N ARG A 69 -12.57 18.95 -3.84
CA ARG A 69 -13.69 19.90 -3.81
C ARG A 69 -13.17 21.27 -4.27
N GLU A 70 -12.45 21.31 -5.39
CA GLU A 70 -12.20 22.56 -6.09
C GLU A 70 -13.45 22.80 -6.93
N ASN A 71 -14.28 23.74 -6.47
CA ASN A 71 -15.34 24.37 -7.27
C ASN A 71 -16.56 23.48 -7.56
N LEU A 72 -17.38 23.21 -6.53
CA LEU A 72 -18.82 23.15 -6.79
C LEU A 72 -19.28 24.60 -7.02
N PRO A 73 -19.92 24.92 -8.17
CA PRO A 73 -20.35 26.28 -8.50
C PRO A 73 -21.35 26.89 -7.49
#